data_AF-A0AB39TXF3-F1
#
_entry.id   AF-A0AB39TXF3-F1
#
_cell.length_a   1.000
_cell.length_b   1.000
_cell.length_c   1.000
_cell.angle_alpha   90.00
_cell.angle_beta   90.00
_cell.angle_gamma   90.00
#
_symmetry.space_group_name_H-M   'P 1'
#
loop_
_entity.id
_entity.type
_entity.pdbx_description
1 polymer ?
#
loop_
_entity_poly.entity_id
_entity_poly.type
_entity_poly.pdbx_seq_one_letter_code
_entity_poly.pdbx_strand_id
1 'polypeptide(L)' 'MKKEGFRSVRIPVTWYTHQPDTAPYTVDATYLNRVKQVVDLALADGLYVEINVHHDSWKWIADIATTTTR' A
#
# COMPACT_ATOMS: atom_id res chain seq x y z
N MET A 1 -10.33 -17.30 3.87
CA MET A 1 -11.02 -16.02 3.59
C MET A 1 -12.31 -16.20 2.78
N LYS A 2 -12.30 -16.54 1.48
CA LYS A 2 -13.57 -16.71 0.75
C LYS A 2 -14.45 -17.82 1.31
N LYS A 3 -13.84 -18.97 1.64
CA LYS A 3 -14.52 -20.12 2.27
C LYS A 3 -15.09 -19.82 3.66
N GLU A 4 -14.57 -18.79 4.34
CA GLU A 4 -15.07 -18.32 5.63
C GLU A 4 -16.20 -17.28 5.48
N GLY A 5 -16.62 -16.97 4.25
CA GLY A 5 -17.74 -16.06 3.97
C GLY A 5 -17.34 -14.61 3.70
N PHE A 6 -16.05 -14.26 3.76
CA PHE A 6 -15.60 -12.91 3.42
C PHE A 6 -15.77 -12.62 1.93
N ARG A 7 -16.20 -11.40 1.62
CA ARG A 7 -16.41 -10.93 0.24
C ARG A 7 -15.29 -10.02 -0.25
N SER A 8 -14.59 -9.37 0.66
CA SER A 8 -13.49 -8.45 0.37
C SER A 8 -12.37 -8.60 1.39
N VAL A 9 -11.18 -8.12 1.03
CA VAL A 9 -10.03 -7.98 1.90
C VAL A 9 -9.39 -6.61 1.69
N ARG A 10 -8.94 -6.01 2.79
CA ARG A 10 -8.15 -4.78 2.78
C ARG A 10 -6.69 -5.11 3.08
N ILE A 11 -5.80 -4.71 2.19
CA ILE A 11 -4.35 -4.92 2.28
C ILE A 11 -3.70 -3.55 2.53
N PRO A 12 -3.51 -3.15 3.80
CA PRO A 12 -2.80 -1.92 4.11
C PRO A 12 -1.31 -2.06 3.76
N VAL A 13 -0.78 -1.14 2.96
CA VAL A 13 0.63 -1.16 2.51
C VAL A 13 1.33 0.10 2.99
N THR A 14 2.51 -0.09 3.59
CA THR A 14 3.40 1.01 3.99
C THR A 14 4.54 1.10 2.97
N TRP A 15 4.66 2.23 2.29
CA TRP A 15 5.56 2.37 1.14
C TRP A 15 6.88 3.04 1.50
N TYR A 16 6.89 3.96 2.47
CA TYR A 16 8.07 4.79 2.77
C TYR A 16 9.34 4.00 3.14
N THR A 17 9.22 2.77 3.64
CA THR A 17 10.38 1.91 3.96
C THR A 17 10.98 1.22 2.73
N HIS A 18 10.32 1.34 1.58
CA HIS A 18 10.64 0.67 0.32
C HIS A 18 10.80 1.66 -0.84
N GLN A 19 10.99 2.94 -0.57
CA GLN A 19 11.33 3.96 -1.56
C GLN A 19 12.38 4.91 -0.96
N PRO A 20 13.16 5.62 -1.79
CA PRO A 20 14.03 6.69 -1.30
C PRO A 20 13.22 7.85 -0.67
N ASP A 21 13.82 8.57 0.28
CA ASP A 21 13.24 9.81 0.85
C ASP A 21 13.33 11.01 -0.12
N THR A 22 13.95 10.85 -1.29
CA THR A 22 14.12 11.89 -2.31
C THR A 22 13.74 11.40 -3.71
N ALA A 23 13.50 12.33 -4.63
CA ALA A 23 13.19 12.00 -6.02
C ALA A 23 14.26 11.06 -6.62
N PRO A 24 13.86 10.02 -7.37
CA PRO A 24 12.55 9.82 -8.00
C PRO A 24 11.52 9.01 -7.19
N TYR A 25 11.74 8.74 -5.89
CA TYR A 25 10.81 7.98 -5.04
C TYR A 25 10.39 6.60 -5.60
N THR A 26 11.26 5.98 -6.40
CA THR A 26 10.94 4.68 -7.01
C THR A 26 10.81 3.61 -5.94
N VAL A 27 9.65 2.96 -5.89
CA VAL A 27 9.41 1.81 -5.00
C VAL A 27 10.30 0.64 -5.44
N ASP A 28 10.93 -0.02 -4.46
CA ASP A 28 11.71 -1.23 -4.68
C ASP A 28 10.90 -2.27 -5.46
N ALA A 29 11.46 -2.74 -6.57
CA ALA A 29 10.77 -3.64 -7.48
C ALA A 29 10.44 -4.99 -6.82
N THR A 30 11.28 -5.46 -5.89
CA THR A 30 11.05 -6.72 -5.16
C THR A 30 9.82 -6.57 -4.25
N TYR A 31 9.73 -5.45 -3.52
CA TYR A 31 8.58 -5.13 -2.68
C TYR A 31 7.30 -4.96 -3.49
N LEU A 32 7.35 -4.22 -4.59
CA LEU A 32 6.19 -4.01 -5.46
C LEU A 32 5.67 -5.34 -6.03
N ASN A 33 6.57 -6.23 -6.48
CA ASN A 33 6.22 -7.56 -6.94
C ASN A 33 5.59 -8.41 -5.83
N ARG A 34 6.07 -8.28 -4.59
CA ARG A 34 5.48 -8.98 -3.45
C ARG A 34 4.07 -8.48 -3.13
N VAL A 35 3.85 -7.16 -3.14
CA VAL A 35 2.51 -6.57 -2.96
C VAL A 35 1.57 -7.07 -4.06
N LYS A 36 2.01 -7.02 -5.32
CA LYS A 36 1.25 -7.57 -6.45
C LYS A 36 0.91 -9.03 -6.26
N GLN A 37 1.87 -9.87 -5.85
CA GLN A 37 1.63 -11.29 -5.62
C GLN A 37 0.51 -11.53 -4.59
N VAL A 38 0.49 -10.77 -3.49
CA VAL A 38 -0.54 -10.91 -2.46
C VAL A 38 -1.92 -10.44 -2.96
N VAL A 39 -1.96 -9.34 -3.73
CA VAL A 39 -3.19 -8.88 -4.39
C VAL A 39 -3.72 -9.93 -5.37
N ASP A 40 -2.85 -10.51 -6.20
CA ASP A 40 -3.23 -11.53 -7.18
C ASP A 40 -3.79 -12.79 -6.49
N LEU A 41 -3.23 -13.20 -5.34
CA LEU A 41 -3.76 -14.31 -4.56
C LEU A 41 -5.18 -14.03 -4.04
N ALA A 42 -5.43 -12.81 -3.55
CA ALA A 42 -6.76 -12.42 -3.07
C ALA A 42 -7.79 -12.33 -4.20
N LEU A 43 -7.39 -11.80 -5.36
CA LEU A 43 -8.23 -11.78 -6.56
C LEU A 43 -8.53 -13.19 -7.07
N ALA A 44 -7.55 -14.09 -7.03
CA ALA A 44 -7.73 -15.50 -7.40
C ALA A 44 -8.69 -16.25 -6.47
N ASP A 45 -8.78 -15.86 -5.18
CA ASP A 45 -9.79 -16.36 -4.23
C ASP A 45 -11.18 -15.70 -4.42
N GLY A 46 -11.34 -14.85 -5.43
CA GLY A 46 -12.60 -14.19 -5.76
C GLY A 46 -13.05 -13.14 -4.74
N LEU A 47 -12.08 -12.49 -4.08
CA LEU A 47 -12.31 -11.39 -3.15
C LEU A 47 -12.20 -10.05 -3.89
N TYR A 48 -12.99 -9.06 -3.45
CA TYR A 48 -12.70 -7.66 -3.77
C TYR A 48 -11.50 -7.19 -2.94
N VAL A 49 -10.58 -6.45 -3.54
CA VAL A 49 -9.33 -6.03 -2.88
C VAL A 49 -9.28 -4.51 -2.76
N GLU A 50 -9.10 -4.01 -1.54
CA GLU A 50 -8.72 -2.62 -1.24
C GLU A 50 -7.24 -2.56 -0.90
N ILE A 51 -6.47 -1.73 -1.60
CA ILE A 51 -5.07 -1.39 -1.27
C ILE A 51 -4.96 0.11 -1.03
N ASN A 52 -4.04 0.52 -0.16
CA ASN A 52 -3.83 1.92 0.16
C ASN A 52 -2.38 2.25 0.56
N VAL A 53 -2.22 3.49 1.00
CA VAL A 53 -1.00 4.10 1.53
C VAL A 53 -1.22 4.29 3.04
N HIS A 54 -0.63 3.43 3.88
CA HIS A 54 -1.12 3.19 5.24
C HIS A 54 -0.40 4.03 6.32
N HIS A 55 0.79 3.61 6.75
CA HIS A 55 1.57 4.34 7.76
C HIS A 55 2.35 5.51 7.18
N ASP A 56 2.37 5.64 5.86
CA ASP A 56 2.77 6.85 5.15
C ASP A 56 1.99 8.10 5.62
N SER A 57 0.76 7.90 6.12
CA SER A 57 -0.12 8.93 6.69
C SER A 57 0.58 9.80 7.74
N TRP A 58 1.27 9.20 8.72
CA TRP A 58 2.00 9.93 9.76
C TRP A 58 3.48 10.10 9.46
N LYS A 59 4.00 9.52 8.36
CA LYS A 59 5.43 9.57 8.05
C LYS A 59 5.80 10.74 7.15
N TRP A 60 5.00 11.00 6.12
CA TRP A 60 5.28 12.06 5.15
C TRP A 60 4.00 12.77 4.69
N ILE A 61 2.84 12.11 4.68
CA ILE A 61 1.58 12.78 4.32
C ILE A 61 1.20 13.84 5.37
N ALA A 62 1.45 13.58 6.65
CA ALA A 62 1.25 14.56 7.72
C ALA A 62 2.03 15.86 7.44
N ASP A 63 3.22 15.76 6.83
CA ASP A 63 4.05 16.90 6.49
C ASP A 63 3.61 17.61 5.20
N ILE A 64 2.89 16.92 4.29
CA ILE A 64 2.28 17.57 3.11
C ILE A 64 1.24 18.61 3.53
N ALA A 65 0.43 18.29 4.54
CA ALA A 65 -0.60 19.20 5.03
C ALA A 65 -0.01 20.44 5.73
N THR A 66 1.16 20.30 6.37
CA THR A 66 1.82 21.39 7.10
C THR A 66 2.81 22.19 6.25
N THR A 67 3.31 21.62 5.15
CA THR A 67 4.17 22.32 4.17
C THR A 67 3.38 23.35 3.33
N THR A 68 2.06 23.42 3.48
CA THR A 68 1.27 24.58 3.03
C THR A 68 1.39 25.72 4.05
N THR A 69 2.59 26.27 4.21
CA THR A 69 2.79 27.59 4.81
C THR A 69 3.69 28.43 3.93
N ARG A 70 3.03 29.41 3.28
CA ARG A 70 3.46 30.78 2.92
C ARG A 70 4.57 31.00 1.91
#